data_AF-A0A7C2SMB1-F1
#
_entry.id   AF-A0A7C2SMB1-F1
#
_cell.length_a   1.000
_cell.length_b   1.000
_cell.length_c   1.000
_cell.angle_alpha   90.00
_cell.angle_beta   90.00
_cell.angle_gamma   90.00
#
_symmetry.space_group_name_H-M   'P 1'
#
loop_
_entity.id
_entity.type
_entity.pdbx_description
1 polymer ?
#
loop_
_entity_poly.entity_id
_entity_poly.type
_entity_poly.pdbx_seq_one_letter_code
_entity_poly.pdbx_strand_id
1 'polypeptide(L)'
;MIIDITKSGYQKGYLPKEGIGVFHPFFATANAAFRKEVLLKTGGFDPRCSTGEDIDLSIRVAKAGYELWFEPSAHITHFHRYTLRGLLKQWFSYGYGHAYLFRKHIKKRRLQFYRYDLSPDNKNPFGIARVLDIPFPVYGMIFLNSYHLMHFSLLIAVIAFFISFFKLSILAMTSSVLAAIWYFGMRFDRRNPFKSLLFSGIRYIADGAYVLGGFLGGVKEGMIYLEATRTRKQA
;
A
#
# COMPACT_ATOMS: atom_id res chain seq x y z
N MET A 1 -2.18 -14.18 3.15
CA MET A 1 -2.76 -12.82 3.07
C MET A 1 -1.68 -11.88 2.56
N ILE A 2 -1.94 -11.30 1.39
CA ILE A 2 -1.02 -10.48 0.58
C ILE A 2 -0.91 -9.09 1.21
N ILE A 3 0.00 -8.95 2.17
CA ILE A 3 0.76 -7.71 2.34
C ILE A 3 1.99 -7.90 1.46
N ASP A 4 1.79 -7.88 0.13
CA ASP A 4 2.90 -7.83 -0.82
C ASP A 4 3.39 -6.40 -0.93
N ILE A 5 3.93 -5.88 0.16
CA ILE A 5 4.56 -4.57 0.09
C ILE A 5 6.01 -4.70 -0.40
N THR A 6 6.71 -5.85 -0.26
CA THR A 6 8.17 -5.80 -0.62
C THR A 6 8.93 -7.07 -1.01
N LYS A 7 8.43 -8.30 -0.85
CA LYS A 7 9.36 -9.46 -0.92
C LYS A 7 9.42 -10.20 -2.26
N SER A 8 8.51 -9.93 -3.20
CA SER A 8 8.46 -10.65 -4.49
C SER A 8 9.66 -10.42 -5.40
N GLY A 9 10.49 -9.41 -5.08
CA GLY A 9 11.58 -8.97 -5.94
C GLY A 9 12.96 -8.93 -5.31
N TYR A 10 13.11 -9.33 -4.04
CA TYR A 10 14.44 -9.34 -3.44
C TYR A 10 15.24 -10.53 -3.93
N GLN A 11 16.46 -10.24 -4.40
CA GLN A 11 17.46 -11.25 -4.70
C GLN A 11 18.32 -11.47 -3.45
N LYS A 12 18.84 -12.69 -3.27
CA LYS A 12 19.75 -12.99 -2.16
C LYS A 12 20.91 -12.00 -2.20
N GLY A 13 21.20 -11.34 -1.07
CA GLY A 13 22.27 -10.36 -0.99
C GLY A 13 21.87 -9.06 -0.31
N TYR A 14 22.74 -8.06 -0.42
CA TYR A 14 22.48 -6.71 0.07
C TYR A 14 21.47 -6.00 -0.83
N LEU A 15 20.46 -5.39 -0.21
CA LEU A 15 19.43 -4.61 -0.88
C LEU A 15 19.90 -3.16 -1.09
N PRO A 16 19.38 -2.46 -2.12
CA PRO A 16 19.75 -1.07 -2.38
C PRO A 16 19.50 -0.16 -1.17
N LYS A 17 20.46 0.71 -0.85
CA LYS A 17 20.29 1.74 0.20
C LYS A 17 19.27 2.80 -0.20
N GLU A 18 19.28 3.15 -1.47
CA GLU A 18 18.39 4.17 -2.02
C GLU A 18 16.96 3.67 -2.08
N GLY A 19 16.04 4.61 -1.87
CA GLY A 19 14.61 4.35 -1.87
C GLY A 19 13.88 5.21 -2.90
N ILE A 20 12.65 4.84 -3.22
CA ILE A 20 11.76 5.68 -4.02
C ILE A 20 11.01 6.61 -3.06
N GLY A 21 11.53 7.81 -2.84
CA GLY A 21 10.89 8.77 -1.94
C GLY A 21 11.03 8.36 -0.47
N VAL A 22 9.94 7.91 0.14
CA VAL A 22 9.93 7.40 1.53
C VAL A 22 10.00 5.88 1.61
N PHE A 23 9.95 5.17 0.48
CA PHE A 23 10.01 3.71 0.43
C PHE A 23 11.46 3.24 0.34
N HIS A 24 11.92 2.56 1.39
CA HIS A 24 13.19 1.84 1.42
C HIS A 24 12.93 0.34 1.51
N PRO A 25 13.93 -0.53 1.25
CA PRO A 25 13.74 -1.93 1.52
C PRO A 25 13.48 -2.13 3.00
N PHE A 26 12.66 -3.12 3.33
CA PHE A 26 12.37 -3.44 4.72
C PHE A 26 12.09 -4.92 4.91
N PHE A 27 12.27 -5.39 6.13
CA PHE A 27 11.87 -6.74 6.53
C PHE A 27 10.84 -6.67 7.63
N ALA A 28 9.75 -7.42 7.45
CA ALA A 28 8.81 -7.66 8.53
C ALA A 28 9.55 -8.29 9.73
N THR A 29 9.37 -7.69 10.89
CA THR A 29 10.03 -8.07 12.16
C THR A 29 9.72 -9.49 12.61
N ALA A 30 8.65 -10.09 12.08
CA ALA A 30 8.35 -11.51 12.27
C ALA A 30 9.51 -12.44 11.86
N ASN A 31 10.35 -12.01 10.91
CA ASN A 31 11.52 -12.76 10.46
C ASN A 31 12.63 -11.82 10.01
N ALA A 32 13.22 -11.12 10.97
CA ALA A 32 14.33 -10.21 10.77
C ALA A 32 15.27 -10.24 11.99
N ALA A 33 16.57 -10.05 11.74
CA ALA A 33 17.57 -9.89 12.78
C ALA A 33 18.35 -8.59 12.54
N PHE A 34 18.62 -7.84 13.60
CA PHE A 34 19.39 -6.61 13.57
C PHE A 34 20.56 -6.70 14.54
N ARG A 35 21.71 -6.13 14.16
CA ARG A 35 22.85 -5.97 15.08
C ARG A 35 22.44 -5.02 16.21
N LYS A 36 22.81 -5.35 17.46
CA LYS A 36 22.50 -4.53 18.65
C LYS A 36 22.95 -3.08 18.47
N GLU A 37 24.16 -2.87 17.97
CA GLU A 37 24.72 -1.53 17.73
C GLU A 37 23.88 -0.69 16.74
N VAL A 38 23.31 -1.34 15.72
CA VAL A 38 22.45 -0.68 14.71
C VAL A 38 21.14 -0.25 15.35
N LEU A 39 20.54 -1.11 16.18
CA LEU A 39 19.32 -0.75 16.92
C LEU A 39 19.57 0.42 17.87
N LEU A 40 20.66 0.40 18.63
CA LEU A 40 21.01 1.49 19.55
C LEU A 40 21.26 2.79 18.81
N LYS A 41 22.03 2.76 17.71
CA LYS A 41 22.35 3.95 16.91
C LYS A 41 21.15 4.55 16.19
N THR A 42 20.18 3.73 15.80
CA THR A 42 18.96 4.20 15.13
C THR A 42 17.84 4.58 16.09
N GLY A 43 17.98 4.29 17.39
CA GLY A 43 16.97 4.59 18.41
C GLY A 43 15.90 3.51 18.60
N GLY A 44 16.13 2.27 18.15
CA GLY A 44 15.24 1.15 18.37
C GLY A 44 13.90 1.26 17.63
N PHE A 45 12.85 0.61 18.14
CA PHE A 45 11.49 0.72 17.60
C PHE A 45 10.80 1.97 18.13
N ASP A 46 10.08 2.68 17.25
CA ASP A 46 9.30 3.85 17.65
C ASP A 46 7.97 3.41 18.29
N PRO A 47 7.72 3.67 19.58
CA PRO A 47 6.50 3.24 20.26
C PRO A 47 5.23 3.95 19.75
N ARG A 48 5.37 5.03 18.96
CA ARG A 48 4.22 5.71 18.33
C ARG A 48 3.74 4.98 17.08
N CYS A 49 4.56 4.11 16.48
CA CYS A 49 4.14 3.28 15.37
C CYS A 49 3.15 2.22 15.87
N SER A 50 1.86 2.44 15.63
CA SER A 50 0.83 1.42 15.88
C SER A 50 0.90 0.26 14.88
N THR A 51 1.42 0.52 13.67
CA THR A 51 1.78 -0.44 12.63
C THR A 51 2.93 0.14 11.80
N GLY A 52 3.73 -0.71 11.16
CA GLY A 52 4.79 -0.27 10.24
C GLY A 52 6.06 0.19 10.97
N GLU A 53 6.25 -0.24 12.22
CA GLU A 53 7.46 -0.01 13.01
C GLU A 53 8.70 -0.65 12.37
N ASP A 54 8.50 -1.74 11.66
CA ASP A 54 9.49 -2.44 10.84
C ASP A 54 9.94 -1.61 9.63
N ILE A 55 8.99 -0.97 8.96
CA ILE A 55 9.23 -0.01 7.87
C ILE A 55 9.95 1.23 8.41
N ASP A 56 9.48 1.81 9.51
CA ASP A 56 10.10 2.98 10.15
C ASP A 56 11.57 2.71 10.50
N LEU A 57 11.84 1.59 11.18
CA LEU A 57 13.18 1.18 11.56
C LEU A 57 14.05 0.99 10.32
N SER A 58 13.54 0.30 9.29
CA SER A 58 14.30 0.05 8.06
C SER A 58 14.66 1.34 7.31
N ILE A 59 13.75 2.33 7.27
CA ILE A 59 14.05 3.66 6.72
C ILE A 59 15.16 4.35 7.53
N ARG A 60 15.12 4.28 8.86
CA ARG A 60 16.17 4.87 9.72
C ARG A 60 17.51 4.16 9.59
N VAL A 61 17.52 2.84 9.49
CA VAL A 61 18.70 2.02 9.22
C VAL A 61 19.34 2.42 7.90
N ALA A 62 18.56 2.53 6.82
CA ALA A 62 19.03 2.97 5.52
C ALA A 62 19.59 4.40 5.55
N LYS A 63 18.88 5.34 6.20
CA LYS A 63 19.34 6.73 6.38
C LYS A 63 20.61 6.86 7.22
N ALA A 64 20.89 5.88 8.10
CA ALA A 64 22.13 5.81 8.88
C ALA A 64 23.29 5.13 8.12
N GLY A 65 23.09 4.76 6.85
CA GLY A 65 24.12 4.21 5.96
C GLY A 65 24.30 2.70 6.02
N TYR A 66 23.49 2.00 6.83
CA TYR A 66 23.51 0.54 6.97
C TYR A 66 22.75 -0.15 5.83
N GLU A 67 23.04 -1.43 5.65
CA GLU A 67 22.48 -2.26 4.58
C GLU A 67 21.60 -3.37 5.15
N LEU A 68 20.63 -3.79 4.34
CA LEU A 68 19.76 -4.92 4.64
C LEU A 68 20.17 -6.10 3.77
N TRP A 69 20.41 -7.26 4.38
CA TRP A 69 20.70 -8.51 3.68
C TRP A 69 19.44 -9.37 3.59
N PHE A 70 19.05 -9.77 2.38
CA PHE A 70 17.98 -10.73 2.16
C PHE A 70 18.52 -12.16 2.07
N GLU A 71 18.07 -13.03 2.97
CA GLU A 71 18.37 -14.46 2.97
C GLU A 71 17.09 -15.25 2.67
N PRO A 72 16.89 -15.75 1.42
CA PRO A 72 15.67 -16.45 1.06
C PRO A 72 15.48 -17.80 1.78
N SER A 73 16.55 -18.40 2.32
CA SER A 73 16.47 -19.62 3.13
C SER A 73 15.98 -19.38 4.57
N ALA A 74 16.06 -18.14 5.06
CA ALA A 74 15.52 -17.79 6.37
C ALA A 74 14.00 -17.61 6.25
N HIS A 75 13.24 -18.67 6.54
CA HIS A 75 11.78 -18.67 6.44
C HIS A 75 11.09 -19.01 7.76
N ILE A 76 9.87 -18.51 7.93
CA ILE A 76 9.00 -18.81 9.06
C ILE A 76 7.59 -19.15 8.58
N THR A 77 6.82 -19.82 9.44
CA THR A 77 5.38 -19.98 9.23
C THR A 77 4.63 -18.80 9.85
N HIS A 78 3.85 -18.09 9.03
CA HIS A 78 3.04 -16.96 9.50
C HIS A 78 1.55 -17.31 9.53
N PHE A 79 0.92 -17.20 10.70
CA PHE A 79 -0.51 -17.48 10.87
C PHE A 79 -1.36 -16.26 10.55
N HIS A 80 -2.36 -16.44 9.70
CA HIS A 80 -3.29 -15.37 9.32
C HIS A 80 -4.53 -15.33 10.22
N ARG A 81 -5.23 -14.20 10.19
CA ARG A 81 -6.55 -14.10 10.85
C ARG A 81 -7.55 -15.00 10.13
N TYR A 82 -8.30 -15.77 10.90
CA TYR A 82 -9.28 -16.74 10.38
C TYR A 82 -10.70 -16.18 10.27
N THR A 83 -10.95 -14.98 10.81
CA THR A 83 -12.28 -14.34 10.79
C THR A 83 -12.28 -13.10 9.92
N LEU A 84 -13.42 -12.84 9.26
CA LEU A 84 -13.60 -11.62 8.45
C LEU A 84 -13.41 -10.37 9.32
N ARG A 85 -14.01 -10.32 10.51
CA ARG A 85 -13.83 -9.19 11.45
C ARG A 85 -12.35 -8.96 11.79
N GLY A 86 -11.59 -10.04 12.04
CA GLY A 86 -10.15 -9.95 12.33
C GLY A 86 -9.36 -9.42 11.14
N LEU A 87 -9.70 -9.88 9.93
CA LEU A 87 -9.14 -9.38 8.68
C LEU A 87 -9.40 -7.87 8.50
N LEU A 88 -10.66 -7.45 8.60
CA LEU A 88 -11.04 -6.04 8.40
C LEU A 88 -10.38 -5.12 9.42
N LYS A 89 -10.33 -5.53 10.70
CA LYS A 89 -9.63 -4.78 11.75
C LYS A 89 -8.15 -4.64 11.41
N GLN A 90 -7.50 -5.71 10.96
CA GLN A 90 -6.08 -5.69 10.60
C GLN A 90 -5.81 -4.74 9.42
N TRP A 91 -6.59 -4.83 8.34
CA TRP A 91 -6.45 -3.92 7.19
C TRP A 91 -6.71 -2.46 7.59
N PHE A 92 -7.77 -2.19 8.34
CA PHE A 92 -8.04 -0.86 8.87
C PHE A 92 -6.85 -0.33 9.69
N SER A 93 -6.32 -1.13 10.61
CA SER A 93 -5.18 -0.75 11.47
C SER A 93 -3.93 -0.43 10.64
N TYR A 94 -3.63 -1.20 9.60
CA TYR A 94 -2.51 -0.88 8.71
C TYR A 94 -2.70 0.46 8.02
N GLY A 95 -3.87 0.70 7.41
CA GLY A 95 -4.13 1.97 6.73
C GLY A 95 -4.00 3.14 7.71
N TYR A 96 -4.60 3.00 8.88
CA TYR A 96 -4.59 4.03 9.91
C TYR A 96 -3.20 4.33 10.46
N GLY A 97 -2.40 3.31 10.77
CA GLY A 97 -1.06 3.49 11.34
C GLY A 97 -0.01 3.96 10.32
N HIS A 98 -0.16 3.60 9.03
CA HIS A 98 0.78 4.01 7.98
C HIS A 98 0.80 5.53 7.76
N ALA A 99 -0.29 6.25 8.04
CA ALA A 99 -0.31 7.71 7.93
C ALA A 99 0.78 8.36 8.80
N TYR A 100 0.90 7.93 10.06
CA TYR A 100 1.94 8.44 10.98
C TYR A 100 3.35 8.14 10.45
N LEU A 101 3.57 6.89 10.03
CA LEU A 101 4.84 6.44 9.43
C LEU A 101 5.26 7.34 8.27
N PHE A 102 4.39 7.55 7.28
CA PHE A 102 4.75 8.35 6.12
C PHE A 102 4.87 9.83 6.48
N ARG A 103 4.00 10.36 7.32
CA ARG A 103 4.07 11.74 7.81
C ARG A 103 5.40 12.06 8.50
N LYS A 104 5.95 11.10 9.25
CA LYS A 104 7.25 11.18 9.92
C LYS A 104 8.43 11.30 8.94
N HIS A 105 8.36 10.65 7.78
CA HIS A 105 9.47 10.58 6.82
C HIS A 105 9.37 11.56 5.64
N ILE A 106 8.19 12.13 5.36
CA ILE A 106 8.02 13.16 4.32
C ILE A 106 8.52 14.51 4.82
N LYS A 107 9.57 15.04 4.17
CA LYS A 107 10.23 16.29 4.59
C LYS A 107 9.50 17.58 4.15
N LYS A 108 8.78 17.54 3.03
CA LYS A 108 8.18 18.73 2.39
C LYS A 108 6.69 18.51 2.13
N ARG A 109 5.90 19.57 2.24
CA ARG A 109 4.48 19.54 1.89
C ARG A 109 4.32 19.44 0.37
N ARG A 110 3.90 18.26 -0.06
CA ARG A 110 3.76 17.89 -1.47
C ARG A 110 2.60 16.91 -1.58
N LEU A 111 1.95 16.92 -2.74
CA LEU A 111 0.94 15.94 -3.11
C LEU A 111 1.59 14.94 -4.06
N GLN A 112 1.73 13.70 -3.58
CA GLN A 112 2.42 12.63 -4.25
C GLN A 112 1.43 11.54 -4.65
N PHE A 113 1.51 11.11 -5.90
CA PHE A 113 0.74 9.99 -6.41
C PHE A 113 1.68 8.82 -6.68
N TYR A 114 1.32 7.67 -6.15
CA TYR A 114 2.03 6.42 -6.31
C TYR A 114 1.16 5.40 -7.04
N ARG A 115 1.78 4.49 -7.78
CA ARG A 115 1.13 3.30 -8.31
C ARG A 115 1.99 2.10 -7.98
N TYR A 116 1.38 0.93 -7.80
CA TYR A 116 2.16 -0.29 -7.75
C TYR A 116 2.77 -0.58 -9.13
N ASP A 117 4.08 -0.76 -9.15
CA ASP A 117 4.86 -1.09 -10.34
C ASP A 117 4.88 -2.61 -10.50
N LEU A 118 4.43 -3.06 -11.67
CA LEU A 118 4.32 -4.48 -12.04
C LEU A 118 5.40 -4.88 -13.04
N SER A 119 6.46 -4.07 -13.19
CA SER A 119 7.57 -4.34 -14.11
C SER A 119 8.08 -5.78 -13.90
N PRO A 120 7.99 -6.65 -14.94
CA PRO A 120 8.31 -8.08 -14.81
C PRO A 120 9.81 -8.35 -14.59
N ASP A 121 10.65 -7.36 -14.86
CA ASP A 121 12.11 -7.47 -14.91
C ASP A 121 12.79 -7.23 -13.55
N ASN A 122 12.00 -7.07 -12.48
CA ASN A 122 12.51 -6.94 -11.12
C ASN A 122 13.45 -5.74 -10.89
N LYS A 123 13.48 -4.77 -11.83
CA LYS A 123 14.30 -3.56 -11.74
C LYS A 123 13.86 -2.61 -10.64
N ASN A 124 12.58 -2.71 -10.23
CA ASN A 124 12.02 -1.98 -9.12
C ASN A 124 11.71 -2.95 -7.96
N PRO A 125 12.67 -3.19 -7.04
CA PRO A 125 12.47 -4.12 -5.93
C PRO A 125 11.42 -3.64 -4.93
N PHE A 126 10.98 -2.38 -5.02
CA PHE A 126 9.94 -1.79 -4.17
C PHE A 126 8.53 -2.05 -4.69
N GLY A 127 8.37 -2.43 -5.96
CA GLY A 127 7.06 -2.65 -6.58
C GLY A 127 6.16 -1.41 -6.54
N ILE A 128 6.72 -0.22 -6.40
CA ILE A 128 6.00 1.07 -6.30
C ILE A 128 6.71 2.09 -7.16
N ALA A 129 5.96 2.84 -7.96
CA ALA A 129 6.45 3.96 -8.76
C ALA A 129 5.74 5.25 -8.36
N ARG A 130 6.50 6.35 -8.24
CA ARG A 130 5.93 7.69 -8.09
C ARG A 130 5.52 8.21 -9.46
N VAL A 131 4.24 8.52 -9.62
CA VAL A 131 3.65 8.96 -10.89
C VAL A 131 3.63 10.48 -10.99
N LEU A 132 3.32 11.15 -9.88
CA LEU A 132 3.23 12.61 -9.83
C LEU A 132 3.71 13.09 -8.47
N ASP A 133 4.37 14.24 -8.45
CA ASP A 133 4.90 14.85 -7.23
C ASP A 133 4.88 16.37 -7.37
N ILE A 134 3.88 17.04 -6.78
CA ILE A 134 3.67 18.47 -6.94
C ILE A 134 3.68 19.21 -5.59
N PRO A 135 4.15 20.48 -5.54
CA PRO A 135 3.99 21.31 -4.35
C PRO A 135 2.51 21.43 -3.95
N PHE A 136 2.21 21.35 -2.65
CA PHE A 136 0.84 21.40 -2.15
C PHE A 136 0.82 21.99 -0.73
N PRO A 137 -0.23 22.72 -0.29
CA PRO A 137 -0.24 23.40 1.01
C PRO A 137 -0.27 22.43 2.21
N VAL A 138 -0.66 21.18 1.99
CA VAL A 138 -0.67 20.09 2.98
C VAL A 138 0.12 18.88 2.46
N TYR A 139 0.46 17.96 3.35
CA TYR A 139 1.07 16.69 2.96
C TYR A 139 0.02 15.82 2.27
N GLY A 140 0.39 15.21 1.15
CA GLY A 140 -0.52 14.35 0.40
C GLY A 140 0.21 13.15 -0.18
N MET A 141 -0.35 11.96 0.03
CA MET A 141 0.18 10.71 -0.49
C MET A 141 -1.00 9.80 -0.85
N ILE A 142 -1.14 9.56 -2.15
CA ILE A 142 -2.27 8.85 -2.74
C ILE A 142 -1.75 7.70 -3.58
N PHE A 143 -2.19 6.48 -3.27
CA PHE A 143 -1.85 5.30 -4.04
C PHE A 143 -2.99 4.98 -5.01
N LEU A 144 -2.72 5.06 -6.30
CA LEU A 144 -3.70 4.81 -7.35
C LEU A 144 -3.73 3.33 -7.70
N ASN A 145 -4.93 2.76 -7.74
CA ASN A 145 -5.21 1.44 -8.27
C ASN A 145 -6.62 1.40 -8.88
N SER A 146 -7.04 0.24 -9.38
CA SER A 146 -8.38 0.09 -9.98
C SER A 146 -9.52 0.24 -8.98
N TYR A 147 -9.31 0.03 -7.68
CA TYR A 147 -10.31 0.29 -6.64
C TYR A 147 -10.61 1.79 -6.56
N HIS A 148 -9.58 2.63 -6.48
CA HIS A 148 -9.73 4.08 -6.48
C HIS A 148 -10.33 4.61 -7.78
N LEU A 149 -9.85 4.12 -8.93
CA LEU A 149 -10.40 4.52 -10.23
C LEU A 149 -11.89 4.22 -10.32
N MET A 150 -12.32 3.02 -9.90
CA MET A 150 -13.72 2.62 -9.89
C MET A 150 -14.58 3.58 -9.06
N HIS A 151 -14.17 3.89 -7.82
CA HIS A 151 -14.95 4.72 -6.90
C HIS A 151 -14.92 6.22 -7.25
N PHE A 152 -13.78 6.76 -7.66
CA PHE A 152 -13.69 8.17 -8.05
C PHE A 152 -14.45 8.43 -9.35
N SER A 153 -14.33 7.53 -10.35
CA SER A 153 -15.13 7.64 -11.57
C SER A 153 -16.63 7.53 -11.28
N LEU A 154 -17.05 6.67 -10.35
CA LEU A 154 -18.46 6.58 -9.95
C LEU A 154 -18.93 7.87 -9.28
N LEU A 155 -18.13 8.43 -8.37
CA LEU A 155 -18.45 9.69 -7.69
C LEU A 155 -18.59 10.85 -8.69
N ILE A 156 -17.65 10.95 -9.64
CA ILE A 156 -17.71 11.93 -10.73
C ILE A 156 -18.97 11.74 -11.57
N ALA A 157 -19.33 10.49 -11.90
CA ALA A 157 -20.53 10.20 -12.67
C ALA A 157 -21.80 10.71 -11.96
N VAL A 158 -21.92 10.40 -10.66
CA VAL A 158 -23.06 10.84 -9.84
C VAL A 158 -23.13 12.36 -9.76
N ILE A 159 -22.02 13.04 -9.47
CA ILE A 159 -21.98 14.51 -9.40
C ILE A 159 -22.33 15.12 -10.77
N ALA A 160 -21.74 14.62 -11.86
CA ALA A 160 -21.99 15.09 -13.22
C ALA A 160 -23.46 14.94 -13.63
N PHE A 161 -24.11 13.86 -13.21
CA PHE A 161 -25.54 13.64 -13.42
C PHE A 161 -26.39 14.74 -12.74
N PHE A 162 -26.13 15.03 -11.46
CA PHE A 162 -26.90 16.02 -10.70
C PHE A 162 -26.67 17.47 -11.16
N ILE A 163 -25.52 17.78 -11.75
CA ILE A 163 -25.26 19.09 -12.38
C ILE A 163 -25.62 19.12 -13.88
N SER A 164 -26.39 18.13 -14.38
CA SER A 164 -26.85 18.02 -15.77
C SER A 164 -25.75 17.93 -16.84
N PHE A 165 -24.53 17.53 -16.46
CA PHE A 165 -23.43 17.28 -17.39
C PHE A 165 -23.44 15.81 -17.87
N PHE A 166 -24.47 15.45 -18.63
CA PHE A 166 -24.75 14.04 -18.98
C PHE A 166 -23.63 13.34 -19.76
N LYS A 167 -22.94 14.03 -20.69
CA LYS A 167 -21.81 13.45 -21.43
C LYS A 167 -20.68 13.01 -20.50
N LEU A 168 -20.33 13.85 -19.52
CA LEU A 168 -19.33 13.53 -18.52
C LEU A 168 -19.81 12.39 -17.60
N SER A 169 -21.08 12.40 -17.21
CA SER A 169 -21.68 11.33 -16.41
C SER A 169 -21.54 9.96 -17.08
N ILE A 170 -21.88 9.86 -18.38
CA ILE A 170 -21.79 8.60 -19.13
C ILE A 170 -20.33 8.15 -19.25
N LEU A 171 -19.41 9.07 -19.56
CA LEU A 171 -17.99 8.75 -19.67
C LEU A 171 -17.41 8.24 -18.35
N ALA A 172 -17.71 8.92 -17.24
CA ALA A 172 -17.26 8.54 -15.91
C ALA A 172 -17.89 7.23 -15.44
N MET A 173 -19.17 6.98 -15.74
CA MET A 173 -19.83 5.71 -15.46
C MET A 173 -19.17 4.56 -16.22
N THR A 174 -18.88 4.75 -17.51
CA THR A 174 -18.18 3.76 -18.34
C THR A 174 -16.80 3.45 -17.77
N SER A 175 -16.05 4.48 -17.38
CA SER A 175 -14.74 4.32 -16.71
C SER A 175 -14.85 3.52 -15.42
N SER A 176 -15.87 3.78 -14.59
CA SER A 176 -16.12 3.04 -13.35
C SER A 176 -16.39 1.55 -13.62
N VAL A 177 -17.22 1.24 -14.61
CA VAL A 177 -17.51 -0.15 -15.03
C VAL A 177 -16.27 -0.86 -15.53
N LEU A 178 -15.46 -0.22 -16.38
CA LEU A 178 -14.21 -0.79 -16.88
C LEU A 178 -13.20 -1.04 -15.74
N ALA A 179 -13.10 -0.11 -14.79
CA ALA A 179 -12.26 -0.27 -13.60
C ALA A 179 -12.75 -1.40 -12.68
N ALA A 180 -14.06 -1.59 -12.56
CA ALA A 180 -14.66 -2.71 -11.83
C ALA A 180 -14.32 -4.05 -12.52
N ILE A 181 -14.51 -4.14 -13.84
CA ILE A 181 -14.14 -5.32 -14.64
C ILE A 181 -12.65 -5.64 -14.44
N TRP A 182 -11.79 -4.62 -14.48
CA TRP A 182 -10.36 -4.81 -14.24
C TRP A 182 -10.06 -5.29 -12.81
N TYR A 183 -10.64 -4.64 -11.80
CA TYR A 183 -10.44 -4.95 -10.38
C TYR A 183 -10.83 -6.40 -10.05
N PHE A 184 -12.03 -6.82 -10.47
CA PHE A 184 -12.55 -8.16 -10.20
C PHE A 184 -12.00 -9.21 -11.17
N GLY A 185 -11.87 -8.87 -12.46
CA GLY A 185 -11.50 -9.79 -13.53
C GLY A 185 -10.07 -10.33 -13.42
N MET A 186 -9.10 -9.52 -12.96
CA MET A 186 -7.70 -9.97 -12.80
C MET A 186 -7.52 -11.17 -11.86
N ARG A 187 -8.53 -11.50 -11.05
CA ARG A 187 -8.44 -12.56 -10.03
C ARG A 187 -9.55 -13.60 -10.16
N PHE A 188 -10.41 -13.46 -11.16
CA PHE A 188 -11.55 -14.32 -11.35
C PHE A 188 -11.09 -15.66 -11.93
N ASP A 189 -11.18 -16.72 -11.12
CA ASP A 189 -10.96 -18.08 -11.60
C ASP A 189 -12.26 -18.65 -12.16
N ARG A 190 -12.30 -18.78 -13.50
CA ARG A 190 -13.45 -19.35 -14.22
C ARG A 190 -13.74 -20.80 -13.83
N ARG A 191 -12.76 -21.54 -13.31
CA ARG A 191 -12.95 -22.92 -12.83
C ARG A 191 -13.70 -22.97 -11.51
N ASN A 192 -13.65 -21.90 -10.71
CA ASN A 192 -14.27 -21.81 -9.39
C ASN A 192 -15.01 -20.45 -9.22
N PRO A 193 -16.11 -20.22 -9.95
CA PRO A 193 -16.75 -18.90 -10.02
C PRO A 193 -17.32 -18.44 -8.67
N PHE A 194 -17.99 -19.32 -7.93
CA PHE A 194 -18.56 -18.97 -6.61
C PHE A 194 -17.48 -18.60 -5.58
N LYS A 195 -16.37 -19.36 -5.54
CA LYS A 195 -15.23 -19.03 -4.67
C LYS A 195 -14.61 -17.69 -5.09
N SER A 196 -14.47 -17.45 -6.40
CA SER A 196 -13.96 -16.17 -6.91
C SER A 196 -14.84 -15.01 -6.47
N LEU A 197 -16.16 -15.11 -6.62
CA LEU A 197 -17.10 -14.07 -6.17
C LEU A 197 -16.99 -13.82 -4.66
N LEU A 198 -16.93 -14.87 -3.85
CA LEU A 198 -16.77 -14.74 -2.40
C LEU A 198 -15.46 -14.04 -2.03
N PHE A 199 -14.33 -14.47 -2.60
CA PHE A 199 -13.02 -13.85 -2.33
C PHE A 199 -12.93 -12.42 -2.86
N SER A 200 -13.54 -12.13 -4.02
CA SER A 200 -13.69 -10.79 -4.55
C SER A 200 -14.49 -9.89 -3.60
N GLY A 201 -15.58 -10.40 -3.03
CA GLY A 201 -16.36 -9.70 -2.01
C GLY A 201 -15.54 -9.41 -0.76
N ILE A 202 -14.90 -10.42 -0.18
CA ILE A 202 -14.03 -10.28 1.01
C ILE A 202 -12.90 -9.27 0.75
N ARG A 203 -12.29 -9.31 -0.43
CA ARG A 203 -11.21 -8.40 -0.78
C ARG A 203 -11.73 -6.97 -0.96
N TYR A 204 -12.85 -6.79 -1.63
CA TYR A 204 -13.47 -5.48 -1.82
C TYR A 204 -13.73 -4.78 -0.48
N ILE A 205 -14.32 -5.49 0.49
CA ILE A 205 -14.55 -4.93 1.84
C ILE A 205 -13.26 -4.72 2.62
N ALA A 206 -12.23 -5.56 2.44
CA ALA A 206 -10.93 -5.37 3.08
C ALA A 206 -10.16 -4.16 2.51
N ASP A 207 -10.22 -3.95 1.18
CA ASP A 207 -9.66 -2.76 0.53
C ASP A 207 -10.41 -1.50 1.00
N GLY A 208 -11.73 -1.55 1.14
CA GLY A 208 -12.51 -0.47 1.74
C GLY A 208 -12.10 -0.16 3.18
N ALA A 209 -11.89 -1.17 4.01
CA ALA A 209 -11.38 -0.99 5.38
C ALA A 209 -9.97 -0.37 5.39
N TYR A 210 -9.10 -0.78 4.46
CA TYR A 210 -7.74 -0.24 4.33
C TYR A 210 -7.75 1.23 3.93
N VAL A 211 -8.52 1.58 2.89
CA VAL A 211 -8.68 2.96 2.40
C VAL A 211 -9.27 3.85 3.48
N LEU A 212 -10.31 3.39 4.18
CA LEU A 212 -10.94 4.14 5.26
C LEU A 212 -9.98 4.36 6.43
N GLY A 213 -9.23 3.32 6.82
CA GLY A 213 -8.18 3.44 7.83
C GLY A 213 -7.15 4.49 7.42
N GLY A 214 -6.67 4.42 6.18
CA GLY A 214 -5.74 5.38 5.59
C GLY A 214 -6.26 6.82 5.66
N PHE A 215 -7.49 7.04 5.20
CA PHE A 215 -8.12 8.36 5.22
C PHE A 215 -8.20 8.93 6.64
N LEU A 216 -8.73 8.16 7.60
CA LEU A 216 -8.87 8.61 8.99
C LEU A 216 -7.53 8.82 9.69
N GLY A 217 -6.55 7.95 9.43
CA GLY A 217 -5.18 8.13 9.91
C GLY A 217 -4.54 9.39 9.32
N GLY A 218 -4.76 9.64 8.03
CA GLY A 218 -4.30 10.85 7.35
C GLY A 218 -4.85 12.11 7.99
N VAL A 219 -6.18 12.17 8.20
CA VAL A 219 -6.84 13.29 8.87
C VAL A 219 -6.22 13.54 10.26
N LYS A 220 -6.02 12.48 11.05
CA LYS A 220 -5.38 12.58 12.37
C LYS A 220 -3.96 13.16 12.31
N GLU A 221 -3.18 12.80 11.31
CA GLU A 221 -1.78 13.22 11.15
C GLU A 221 -1.62 14.51 10.31
N GLY A 222 -2.74 15.15 9.94
CA GLY A 222 -2.75 16.38 9.14
C GLY A 222 -2.25 16.18 7.71
N MET A 223 -2.59 15.05 7.08
CA MET A 223 -2.22 14.72 5.71
C MET A 223 -3.38 14.11 4.91
N ILE A 224 -3.39 14.32 3.60
CA ILE A 224 -4.23 13.56 2.68
C ILE A 224 -3.54 12.21 2.48
N TYR A 225 -4.10 11.15 3.05
CA TYR A 225 -3.56 9.80 2.90
C TYR A 225 -4.64 8.87 2.35
N LEU A 226 -4.40 8.34 1.15
CA LEU A 226 -5.28 7.38 0.51
C LEU A 226 -4.45 6.20 0.07
N GLU A 227 -4.75 5.06 0.67
CA GLU A 227 -3.90 3.90 0.55
C GLU A 227 -4.56 2.81 -0.28
N ALA A 228 -3.79 2.07 -1.06
CA ALA A 228 -4.26 1.04 -1.96
C ALA A 228 -3.49 -0.26 -1.74
N THR A 229 -4.16 -1.36 -2.06
CA THR A 229 -3.51 -2.66 -2.09
C THR A 229 -2.99 -2.99 -3.49
N ARG A 230 -1.96 -3.85 -3.52
CA ARG A 230 -1.42 -4.41 -4.76
C ARG A 230 -2.46 -5.28 -5.47
N THR A 231 -2.59 -5.10 -6.79
CA THR A 231 -3.69 -5.66 -7.55
C THR A 231 -3.41 -7.03 -8.20
N ARG A 232 -2.16 -7.47 -8.30
CA ARG A 232 -1.79 -8.70 -9.04
C ARG A 232 -1.55 -9.89 -8.09
N LYS A 233 -1.97 -11.08 -8.54
CA LYS A 233 -1.51 -12.38 -7.99
C LYS A 233 -0.01 -12.50 -8.31
N GLN A 234 0.82 -12.90 -7.35
CA GLN A 234 2.09 -13.55 -7.70
C GLN A 234 1.74 -14.86 -8.43
N ALA A 235 2.38 -15.10 -9.56
CA ALA A 235 2.33 -16.36 -10.27
C ALA A 235 3.07 -17.43 -9.44
#